data_AF-A0A6L3ZI97-F1
#
_entry.id   AF-A0A6L3ZI97-F1
#
_cell.length_a   1.000
_cell.length_b   1.000
_cell.length_c   1.000
_cell.angle_alpha   90.00
_cell.angle_beta   90.00
_cell.angle_gamma   90.00
#
_symmetry.space_group_name_H-M   'P 1'
#
loop_
_entity.id
_entity.type
_entity.pdbx_description
1 polymer ?
#
loop_
_entity_poly.entity_id
_entity_poly.type
_entity_poly.pdbx_seq_one_letter_code
_entity_poly.pdbx_strand_id
1 'polypeptide(L)'
;MKKNALFFTLASLMLLSLTSCEEKSLIPDDQKHPDRRNIEAYVFNYWNGGSFYFDSVYAVAGGEIQISDITMVFSDYEFSLSTADTVDADTSFGVANLRKLPTKIGLLPAGTYTGEHQVTIGYTESMFNTPPSMAPSEIKADGLLRSDVGYNHLLIRGKYRVEGDTINWLPTIPFEYRLGGTEFNVHFERPMSFSVTANNPVSIFFNLQVDMLFQGGLTPPNIPLIVSDPNDNDDYTAATLLFNNLDQALSLD
;
A
#
# COMPACT_ATOMS: atom_id res chain seq x y z
N MET A 1 59.61 -31.77 48.51
CA MET A 1 58.28 -31.17 48.27
C MET A 1 58.27 -30.50 46.91
N LYS A 2 57.25 -30.83 46.09
CA LYS A 2 56.73 -30.11 44.88
C LYS A 2 57.71 -29.96 43.70
N LYS A 3 57.59 -30.80 42.65
CA LYS A 3 56.60 -30.84 41.54
C LYS A 3 56.90 -29.86 40.40
N ASN A 4 57.23 -30.47 39.26
CA ASN A 4 57.28 -30.00 37.87
C ASN A 4 56.24 -28.91 37.51
N ALA A 5 56.69 -27.92 36.73
CA ALA A 5 55.85 -27.20 35.76
C ALA A 5 56.76 -26.45 34.77
N LEU A 6 57.50 -27.22 33.96
CA LEU A 6 57.95 -26.78 32.64
C LEU A 6 56.86 -27.28 31.67
N PHE A 7 56.47 -26.47 30.68
CA PHE A 7 55.32 -26.59 29.75
C PHE A 7 54.09 -25.76 30.13
N PHE A 8 53.58 -25.05 29.13
CA PHE A 8 52.45 -24.10 29.10
C PHE A 8 52.78 -22.61 29.33
N THR A 9 53.58 -22.04 28.44
CA THR A 9 53.53 -20.59 28.13
C THR A 9 53.51 -20.35 26.62
N LEU A 10 52.56 -20.99 25.91
CA LEU A 10 52.32 -20.76 24.48
C LEU A 10 50.83 -20.83 24.10
N ALA A 11 49.95 -20.27 24.94
CA ALA A 11 48.50 -20.29 24.70
C ALA A 11 47.76 -19.06 25.26
N SER A 12 48.29 -17.85 25.12
CA SER A 12 47.66 -16.65 25.71
C SER A 12 47.81 -15.36 24.87
N LEU A 13 47.96 -15.45 23.55
CA LEU A 13 48.02 -14.23 22.72
C LEU A 13 47.34 -14.40 21.35
N MET A 14 46.14 -14.97 21.36
CA MET A 14 45.20 -14.92 20.23
C MET A 14 43.80 -14.60 20.75
N LEU A 15 43.66 -13.41 21.33
CA LEU A 15 42.38 -12.77 21.65
C LEU A 15 42.54 -11.25 21.45
N LEU A 16 43.12 -10.88 20.30
CA LEU A 16 43.03 -9.52 19.77
C LEU A 16 41.80 -9.47 18.88
N SER A 17 40.67 -9.24 19.55
CA SER A 17 39.61 -8.34 19.10
C SER A 17 39.58 -8.07 17.58
N LEU A 18 38.78 -8.86 16.87
CA LEU A 18 38.12 -8.41 15.65
C LEU A 18 37.10 -7.33 16.04
N THR A 19 37.58 -6.13 16.33
CA THR A 19 36.72 -4.95 16.23
C THR A 19 36.44 -4.77 14.75
N SER A 20 35.27 -5.23 14.32
CA SER A 20 34.66 -4.76 13.07
C SER A 20 34.61 -3.25 13.16
N CYS A 21 35.55 -2.59 12.49
CA CYS A 21 35.42 -1.17 12.19
C CYS A 21 34.22 -1.11 11.24
N GLU A 22 33.04 -0.75 11.74
CA GLU A 22 31.97 -0.29 10.85
C GLU A 22 32.57 0.84 10.04
N GLU A 23 32.77 0.59 8.74
CA GLU A 23 33.13 1.65 7.81
C GLU A 23 32.07 2.74 7.95
N LYS A 24 32.51 3.93 8.34
CA LYS A 24 31.65 5.11 8.35
C LYS A 24 31.19 5.30 6.91
N SER A 25 29.92 4.94 6.66
CA SER A 25 29.30 5.06 5.36
C SER A 25 29.56 6.46 4.80
N LEU A 26 30.07 6.53 3.57
CA LEU A 26 30.27 7.77 2.81
C LEU A 26 28.94 8.33 2.28
N ILE A 27 27.84 7.64 2.58
CA ILE A 27 26.49 8.03 2.23
C ILE A 27 26.08 9.17 3.18
N PRO A 28 25.69 10.35 2.66
CA PRO A 28 25.15 11.45 3.45
C PRO A 28 24.05 10.98 4.42
N ASP A 29 23.93 11.60 5.60
CA ASP A 29 23.00 11.16 6.66
C ASP A 29 21.52 11.12 6.20
N ASP A 30 21.16 11.91 5.19
CA ASP A 30 19.88 11.96 4.49
C ASP A 30 19.64 10.78 3.52
N GLN A 31 20.67 9.99 3.23
CA GLN A 31 20.61 8.74 2.46
C GLN A 31 20.88 7.49 3.32
N LYS A 32 20.99 7.62 4.66
CA LYS A 32 21.40 6.50 5.55
C LYS A 32 20.45 5.29 5.58
N HIS A 33 19.23 5.41 5.07
CA HIS A 33 18.30 4.30 4.96
C HIS A 33 17.60 4.32 3.59
N PRO A 34 18.26 3.88 2.50
CA PRO A 34 17.54 3.57 1.28
C PRO A 34 16.46 2.55 1.65
N ASP A 35 15.19 2.79 1.29
CA ASP A 35 14.10 1.87 1.61
C ASP A 35 14.49 0.42 1.24
N ARG A 36 14.75 -0.39 2.27
CA ARG A 36 15.36 -1.72 2.15
C ARG A 36 14.34 -2.80 1.83
N ARG A 37 13.06 -2.48 1.88
CA ARG A 37 11.97 -3.40 1.55
C ARG A 37 12.16 -3.99 0.17
N ASN A 38 11.86 -5.28 0.08
CA ASN A 38 12.06 -6.10 -1.10
C ASN A 38 10.79 -6.84 -1.54
N ILE A 39 9.64 -6.54 -0.92
CA ILE A 39 8.33 -6.96 -1.38
C ILE A 39 7.66 -5.74 -2.02
N GLU A 40 7.27 -5.90 -3.29
CA GLU A 40 6.77 -4.82 -4.14
C GLU A 40 5.38 -5.14 -4.66
N ALA A 41 4.42 -4.27 -4.38
CA ALA A 41 3.08 -4.31 -4.94
C ALA A 41 3.01 -3.52 -6.25
N TYR A 42 2.42 -4.15 -7.26
CA TYR A 42 2.04 -3.55 -8.53
C TYR A 42 0.52 -3.55 -8.64
N VAL A 43 -0.07 -2.41 -9.01
CA VAL A 43 -1.52 -2.30 -9.25
C VAL A 43 -1.75 -2.00 -10.72
N PHE A 44 -2.28 -2.97 -11.46
CA PHE A 44 -2.69 -2.78 -12.84
C PHE A 44 -4.15 -2.37 -12.91
N ASN A 45 -4.41 -1.29 -13.62
CA ASN A 45 -5.74 -0.68 -13.70
C ASN A 45 -6.39 -1.02 -15.03
N TYR A 46 -7.66 -1.39 -14.99
CA TYR A 46 -8.46 -1.77 -16.14
C TYR A 46 -9.78 -1.00 -16.15
N TRP A 47 -10.36 -0.85 -17.34
CA TRP A 47 -11.68 -0.27 -17.54
C TRP A 47 -12.44 -1.12 -18.54
N ASN A 48 -13.58 -1.70 -18.12
CA ASN A 48 -14.39 -2.62 -18.93
C ASN A 48 -13.55 -3.77 -19.52
N GLY A 49 -12.61 -4.32 -18.74
CA GLY A 49 -11.70 -5.39 -19.17
C GLY A 49 -10.58 -4.96 -20.13
N GLY A 50 -10.50 -3.69 -20.52
CA GLY A 50 -9.40 -3.11 -21.29
C GLY A 50 -8.41 -2.34 -20.42
N SER A 51 -7.29 -1.90 -20.99
CA SER A 51 -6.32 -1.07 -20.26
C SER A 51 -6.90 0.29 -19.87
N PHE A 52 -6.65 0.70 -18.62
CA PHE A 52 -6.98 2.02 -18.13
C PHE A 52 -5.83 3.02 -18.36
N TYR A 53 -6.18 4.27 -18.67
CA TYR A 53 -5.28 5.39 -18.92
C TYR A 53 -5.82 6.65 -18.22
N PHE A 54 -5.00 7.25 -17.34
CA PHE A 54 -5.41 8.37 -16.47
C PHE A 54 -5.75 9.68 -17.21
N ASP A 55 -5.38 9.81 -18.48
CA ASP A 55 -5.68 10.98 -19.32
C ASP A 55 -6.93 10.78 -20.19
N SER A 56 -7.52 9.59 -20.19
CA SER A 56 -8.68 9.24 -21.00
C SER A 56 -10.01 9.61 -20.35
N VAL A 57 -11.03 9.79 -21.19
CA VAL A 57 -12.41 10.05 -20.78
C VAL A 57 -13.20 8.75 -20.86
N TYR A 58 -13.97 8.47 -19.81
CA TYR A 58 -14.72 7.25 -19.62
C TYR A 58 -16.20 7.55 -19.44
N ALA A 59 -17.06 6.79 -20.12
CA ALA A 59 -18.50 6.91 -19.95
C ALA A 59 -18.96 6.24 -18.66
N VAL A 60 -19.85 6.90 -17.92
CA VAL A 60 -20.53 6.37 -16.73
C VAL A 60 -22.03 6.69 -16.84
N ALA A 61 -22.85 6.13 -15.95
CA ALA A 61 -24.26 6.51 -15.91
C ALA A 61 -24.40 8.03 -15.66
N GLY A 62 -25.20 8.70 -16.48
CA GLY A 62 -25.48 10.13 -16.38
C GLY A 62 -24.34 11.07 -16.80
N GLY A 63 -23.24 10.56 -17.38
CA GLY A 63 -22.16 11.43 -17.84
C GLY A 63 -20.85 10.76 -18.24
N GLU A 64 -19.78 11.53 -18.16
CA GLU A 64 -18.41 11.11 -18.48
C GLU A 64 -17.46 11.54 -17.36
N ILE A 65 -16.40 10.77 -17.14
CA ILE A 65 -15.38 11.06 -16.13
C ILE A 65 -13.98 11.01 -16.72
N GLN A 66 -13.07 11.75 -16.11
CA GLN A 66 -11.62 11.65 -16.31
C GLN A 66 -10.98 11.54 -14.94
N ILE A 67 -10.32 10.41 -14.67
CA ILE A 67 -9.72 10.10 -13.36
C ILE A 67 -8.28 10.55 -13.36
N SER A 68 -7.96 11.54 -12.53
CA SER A 68 -6.60 12.08 -12.42
C SER A 68 -5.69 11.25 -11.51
N ASP A 69 -6.28 10.59 -10.51
CA ASP A 69 -5.54 9.81 -9.52
C ASP A 69 -6.42 8.77 -8.84
N ILE A 70 -5.82 7.63 -8.51
CA ILE A 70 -6.34 6.59 -7.63
C ILE A 70 -5.18 6.24 -6.70
N THR A 71 -5.32 6.58 -5.43
CA THR A 71 -4.33 6.32 -4.40
C THR A 71 -4.86 5.26 -3.43
N MET A 72 -4.06 4.24 -3.15
CA MET A 72 -4.34 3.14 -2.22
C MET A 72 -3.20 2.93 -1.24
N VAL A 73 -3.53 2.57 -0.01
CA VAL A 73 -2.55 2.26 1.03
C VAL A 73 -2.52 0.76 1.30
N PHE A 74 -1.32 0.19 1.25
CA PHE A 74 -1.00 -1.15 1.68
C PHE A 74 -0.38 -1.12 3.08
N SER A 75 -0.89 -1.96 3.98
CA SER A 75 -0.37 -2.17 5.34
C SER A 75 -0.34 -3.67 5.66
N ASP A 76 0.25 -4.00 6.81
CA ASP A 76 0.16 -5.33 7.42
C ASP A 76 0.56 -6.47 6.49
N TYR A 77 1.66 -6.26 5.78
CA TYR A 77 2.24 -7.32 4.98
C TYR A 77 2.83 -8.38 5.91
N GLU A 78 2.30 -9.59 5.86
CA GLU A 78 2.85 -10.75 6.56
C GLU A 78 3.12 -11.89 5.59
N PHE A 79 4.03 -12.79 5.99
CA PHE A 79 4.24 -14.04 5.27
C PHE A 79 4.19 -15.23 6.23
N SER A 80 3.25 -16.13 5.98
CA SER A 80 3.06 -17.37 6.74
C SER A 80 3.66 -18.54 5.97
N LEU A 81 4.60 -19.27 6.56
CA LEU A 81 5.16 -20.48 5.97
C LEU A 81 4.11 -21.59 5.93
N SER A 82 4.25 -22.53 4.99
CA SER A 82 3.38 -23.72 4.91
C SER A 82 3.45 -24.61 6.17
N THR A 83 4.45 -24.40 7.04
CA THR A 83 4.58 -25.04 8.37
C THR A 83 3.74 -24.35 9.46
N ALA A 84 2.99 -23.30 9.11
CA ALA A 84 2.24 -22.41 10.00
C ALA A 84 3.10 -21.52 10.91
N ASP A 85 4.39 -21.34 10.59
CA ASP A 85 5.25 -20.34 11.23
C ASP A 85 5.16 -19.01 10.46
N THR A 86 4.96 -17.90 11.17
CA THR A 86 5.06 -16.56 10.58
C THR A 86 6.51 -16.10 10.49
N VAL A 87 6.85 -15.46 9.37
CA VAL A 87 8.15 -14.80 9.19
C VAL A 87 7.99 -13.35 9.62
N ASP A 88 8.85 -12.90 10.53
CA ASP A 88 8.90 -11.50 10.95
C ASP A 88 9.26 -10.63 9.74
N ALA A 89 8.26 -9.94 9.20
CA ALA A 89 8.39 -9.03 8.09
C ALA A 89 8.41 -7.59 8.62
N ASP A 90 9.26 -6.72 8.06
CA ASP A 90 9.14 -5.29 8.35
C ASP A 90 7.87 -4.75 7.70
N THR A 91 6.85 -4.48 8.52
CA THR A 91 5.51 -4.09 8.12
C THR A 91 5.35 -2.57 8.14
N SER A 92 5.90 -1.91 7.13
CA SER A 92 5.69 -0.46 6.91
C SER A 92 4.73 -0.19 5.76
N PHE A 93 4.06 0.95 5.81
CA PHE A 93 3.05 1.34 4.83
C PHE A 93 3.66 1.53 3.43
N GLY A 94 2.96 1.02 2.43
CA GLY A 94 3.19 1.36 1.03
C GLY A 94 2.03 2.16 0.49
N VAL A 95 2.29 3.32 -0.11
CA VAL A 95 1.26 4.09 -0.83
C VAL A 95 1.46 3.88 -2.32
N ALA A 96 0.47 3.29 -2.98
CA ALA A 96 0.43 3.15 -4.43
C ALA A 96 -0.49 4.20 -5.03
N ASN A 97 -0.10 4.74 -6.17
CA ASN A 97 -0.98 5.58 -6.97
C ASN A 97 -0.70 5.37 -8.46
N LEU A 98 -1.50 5.97 -9.33
CA LEU A 98 -1.39 5.79 -10.79
C LEU A 98 -0.01 6.18 -11.37
N ARG A 99 0.80 6.94 -10.62
CA ARG A 99 2.11 7.45 -11.05
C ARG A 99 3.28 6.84 -10.27
N LYS A 100 3.00 6.10 -9.20
CA LYS A 100 3.98 5.59 -8.24
C LYS A 100 3.81 4.08 -8.12
N LEU A 101 4.44 3.37 -9.06
CA LEU A 101 4.54 1.91 -9.08
C LEU A 101 5.97 1.51 -9.49
N PRO A 102 6.51 0.41 -8.95
CA PRO A 102 5.96 -0.37 -7.84
C PRO A 102 5.96 0.39 -6.51
N THR A 103 5.16 -0.10 -5.56
CA THR A 103 5.18 0.35 -4.17
C THR A 103 5.75 -0.73 -3.28
N LYS A 104 6.75 -0.40 -2.47
CA LYS A 104 7.32 -1.31 -1.47
C LYS A 104 6.36 -1.45 -0.29
N ILE A 105 6.09 -2.69 0.13
CA ILE A 105 5.10 -3.00 1.16
C ILE A 105 5.64 -3.90 2.29
N GLY A 106 6.81 -4.50 2.11
CA GLY A 106 7.39 -5.36 3.14
C GLY A 106 8.84 -5.74 2.91
N LEU A 107 9.47 -6.30 3.94
CA LEU A 107 10.82 -6.86 3.90
C LEU A 107 10.80 -8.30 4.35
N LEU A 108 11.30 -9.22 3.52
CA LEU A 108 11.64 -10.58 3.93
C LEU A 108 13.16 -10.80 3.89
N PRO A 109 13.72 -11.60 4.82
CA PRO A 109 15.11 -12.04 4.73
C PRO A 109 15.42 -12.79 3.42
N ALA A 110 16.69 -12.92 3.09
CA ALA A 110 17.10 -13.77 1.96
C ALA A 110 16.80 -15.24 2.29
N GLY A 111 16.18 -15.96 1.34
CA GLY A 111 15.75 -17.33 1.57
C GLY A 111 14.81 -17.85 0.50
N THR A 112 14.43 -19.12 0.62
CA THR A 112 13.37 -19.74 -0.18
C THR A 112 12.14 -19.91 0.69
N TYR A 113 11.01 -19.48 0.16
CA TYR A 113 9.74 -19.39 0.86
C TYR A 113 8.69 -20.20 0.12
N THR A 114 7.87 -20.92 0.89
CA THR A 114 6.64 -21.58 0.43
C THR A 114 5.60 -21.39 1.52
N GLY A 115 4.48 -20.79 1.17
CA GLY A 115 3.54 -20.30 2.15
C GLY A 115 2.53 -19.35 1.53
N GLU A 116 2.13 -18.34 2.27
CA GLU A 116 1.08 -17.41 1.91
C GLU A 116 1.47 -15.97 2.24
N HIS A 117 1.27 -15.08 1.27
CA HIS A 117 1.30 -13.64 1.48
C HIS A 117 -0.02 -13.20 2.10
N GLN A 118 0.06 -12.35 3.11
CA GLN A 118 -1.09 -11.66 3.69
C GLN A 118 -0.83 -10.16 3.60
N VAL A 119 -1.81 -9.39 3.16
CA VAL A 119 -1.66 -7.94 3.01
C VAL A 119 -3.00 -7.25 3.10
N THR A 120 -3.01 -6.08 3.73
CA THR A 120 -4.21 -5.27 3.89
C THR A 120 -4.12 -4.04 2.98
N ILE A 121 -5.20 -3.74 2.27
CA ILE A 121 -5.42 -2.40 1.73
C ILE A 121 -6.28 -1.65 2.74
N GLY A 122 -5.68 -0.68 3.42
CA GLY A 122 -6.22 -0.23 4.69
C GLY A 122 -5.16 0.25 5.67
N TYR A 123 -5.56 0.29 6.93
CA TYR A 123 -4.67 0.55 8.05
C TYR A 123 -4.97 -0.42 9.20
N THR A 124 -3.93 -0.75 9.97
CA THR A 124 -4.12 -1.34 11.30
C THR A 124 -4.97 -0.47 12.21
N GLU A 125 -5.56 -1.09 13.23
CA GLU A 125 -6.10 -0.37 14.38
C GLU A 125 -5.04 0.54 15.05
N SER A 126 -3.76 0.12 15.10
CA SER A 126 -2.70 0.94 15.71
C SER A 126 -2.41 2.21 14.91
N MET A 127 -2.45 2.15 13.59
CA MET A 127 -2.30 3.31 12.73
C MET A 127 -3.55 4.17 12.71
N PHE A 128 -4.74 3.57 12.71
CA PHE A 128 -5.99 4.31 12.84
C PHE A 128 -5.99 5.21 14.09
N ASN A 129 -5.46 4.71 15.21
CA ASN A 129 -5.33 5.47 16.46
C ASN A 129 -4.13 6.43 16.51
N THR A 130 -3.28 6.44 15.49
CA THR A 130 -2.14 7.37 15.43
C THR A 130 -2.65 8.79 15.14
N PRO A 131 -2.32 9.80 15.97
CA PRO A 131 -2.83 11.14 15.76
C PRO A 131 -2.28 11.74 14.45
N PRO A 132 -3.07 12.58 13.73
CA PRO A 132 -2.66 13.20 12.47
C PRO A 132 -1.31 13.94 12.51
N SER A 133 -0.95 14.51 13.67
CA SER A 133 0.34 15.16 13.89
C SER A 133 1.53 14.21 13.69
N MET A 134 1.36 12.95 14.06
CA MET A 134 2.34 11.87 13.96
C MET A 134 2.25 11.06 12.67
N ALA A 135 1.34 11.41 11.75
CA ALA A 135 1.16 10.64 10.53
C ALA A 135 2.46 10.57 9.71
N PRO A 136 2.79 9.40 9.12
CA PRO A 136 3.94 9.23 8.24
C PRO A 136 3.93 10.24 7.09
N SER A 137 5.12 10.62 6.62
CA SER A 137 5.27 11.65 5.58
C SER A 137 4.57 11.28 4.27
N GLU A 138 4.55 9.99 3.95
CA GLU A 138 3.93 9.38 2.79
C GLU A 138 2.42 9.57 2.81
N ILE A 139 1.79 9.34 3.96
CA ILE A 139 0.34 9.55 4.17
C ILE A 139 -0.03 11.03 4.04
N LYS A 140 0.82 11.93 4.54
CA LYS A 140 0.62 13.39 4.43
C LYS A 140 0.77 13.88 2.99
N ALA A 141 1.79 13.41 2.27
CA ALA A 141 2.14 13.86 0.93
C ALA A 141 1.06 13.51 -0.10
N ASP A 142 0.41 12.34 0.05
CA ASP A 142 -0.59 11.85 -0.89
C ASP A 142 -2.03 12.29 -0.54
N GLY A 143 -2.20 13.16 0.47
CA GLY A 143 -3.50 13.73 0.85
C GLY A 143 -4.47 12.73 1.48
N LEU A 144 -3.92 11.68 2.09
CA LEU A 144 -4.67 10.61 2.75
C LEU A 144 -5.02 10.95 4.20
N LEU A 145 -4.49 12.04 4.74
CA LEU A 145 -4.79 12.53 6.08
C LEU A 145 -6.23 13.06 6.17
N ARG A 146 -7.02 12.57 7.14
CA ARG A 146 -8.24 13.22 7.60
C ARG A 146 -7.88 14.00 8.86
N SER A 147 -8.08 15.32 8.84
CA SER A 147 -7.64 16.25 9.89
C SER A 147 -8.02 15.83 11.32
N ASP A 148 -9.18 15.20 11.46
CA ASP A 148 -9.90 14.99 12.72
C ASP A 148 -10.49 13.59 12.86
N VAL A 149 -10.45 12.76 11.81
CA VAL A 149 -11.14 11.45 11.75
C VAL A 149 -10.23 10.32 11.24
N GLY A 150 -8.91 10.50 11.34
CA GLY A 150 -7.93 9.46 11.00
C GLY A 150 -7.41 9.54 9.56
N TYR A 151 -7.54 8.45 8.80
CA TYR A 151 -6.85 8.28 7.52
C TYR A 151 -7.75 7.68 6.45
N ASN A 152 -7.58 8.11 5.20
CA ASN A 152 -8.16 7.48 4.02
C ASN A 152 -7.23 6.36 3.55
N HIS A 153 -7.77 5.17 3.27
CA HIS A 153 -7.01 4.09 2.64
C HIS A 153 -7.19 4.06 1.12
N LEU A 154 -8.29 4.63 0.61
CA LEU A 154 -8.54 4.84 -0.82
C LEU A 154 -8.89 6.31 -1.06
N LEU A 155 -8.35 6.86 -2.14
CA LEU A 155 -8.65 8.20 -2.61
C LEU A 155 -8.70 8.23 -4.13
N ILE A 156 -9.87 8.54 -4.69
CA ILE A 156 -10.10 8.69 -6.13
C ILE A 156 -10.38 10.14 -6.41
N ARG A 157 -9.66 10.72 -7.37
CA ARG A 157 -9.85 12.11 -7.80
C ARG A 157 -10.01 12.17 -9.29
N GLY A 158 -10.90 13.05 -9.73
CA GLY A 158 -11.06 13.31 -11.15
C GLY A 158 -11.97 14.48 -11.42
N LYS A 159 -12.42 14.52 -12.67
CA LYS A 159 -13.43 15.45 -13.14
C LYS A 159 -14.52 14.68 -13.84
N TYR A 160 -15.72 15.23 -13.86
CA TYR A 160 -16.84 14.69 -14.59
C TYR A 160 -17.53 15.77 -15.43
N ARG A 161 -18.35 15.30 -16.35
CA ARG A 161 -19.30 16.07 -17.15
C ARG A 161 -20.64 15.36 -17.08
N VAL A 162 -21.71 16.14 -16.95
CA VAL A 162 -23.08 15.61 -16.98
C VAL A 162 -23.52 15.36 -18.42
N GLU A 163 -24.34 14.33 -18.61
CA GLU A 163 -24.97 14.05 -19.90
C GLU A 163 -25.77 15.27 -20.39
N GLY A 164 -25.59 15.63 -21.66
CA GLY A 164 -26.26 16.77 -22.27
C GLY A 164 -25.60 18.14 -22.01
N ASP A 165 -24.44 18.21 -21.33
CA ASP A 165 -23.65 19.46 -21.31
C ASP A 165 -23.17 19.79 -22.73
N THR A 166 -23.69 20.90 -23.28
CA THR A 166 -23.38 21.39 -24.62
C THR A 166 -22.31 22.49 -24.62
N ILE A 167 -21.89 22.95 -23.44
CA ILE A 167 -20.94 24.05 -23.26
C ILE A 167 -19.53 23.47 -23.10
N ASN A 168 -19.38 22.47 -22.24
CA ASN A 168 -18.10 21.80 -22.02
C ASN A 168 -18.09 20.46 -22.77
N TRP A 169 -17.06 20.23 -23.57
CA TRP A 169 -16.88 18.97 -24.31
C TRP A 169 -15.99 17.97 -23.58
N LEU A 170 -15.41 18.37 -22.44
CA LEU A 170 -14.54 17.55 -21.60
C LEU A 170 -15.01 17.62 -20.15
N PRO A 171 -14.71 16.59 -19.33
CA PRO A 171 -14.90 16.64 -17.88
C PRO A 171 -14.20 17.85 -17.22
N THR A 172 -14.98 18.72 -16.58
CA THR A 172 -14.48 19.94 -15.92
C THR A 172 -14.86 20.04 -14.44
N ILE A 173 -15.93 19.37 -14.02
CA ILE A 173 -16.47 19.47 -12.66
C ILE A 173 -15.72 18.48 -11.76
N PRO A 174 -15.06 18.90 -10.68
CA PRO A 174 -14.29 17.97 -9.84
C PRO A 174 -15.19 16.99 -9.10
N PHE A 175 -14.67 15.79 -8.86
CA PHE A 175 -15.24 14.83 -7.91
C PHE A 175 -14.12 14.20 -7.07
N GLU A 176 -14.48 13.69 -5.90
CA GLU A 176 -13.54 13.02 -5.01
C GLU A 176 -14.23 11.96 -4.18
N TYR A 177 -13.73 10.73 -4.23
CA TYR A 177 -14.18 9.64 -3.36
C TYR A 177 -13.07 9.25 -2.40
N ARG A 178 -13.42 9.18 -1.12
CA ARG A 178 -12.53 8.80 -0.03
C ARG A 178 -13.16 7.64 0.71
N LEU A 179 -12.37 6.61 0.96
CA LEU A 179 -12.70 5.59 1.95
C LEU A 179 -11.68 5.65 3.07
N GLY A 180 -12.17 5.65 4.31
CA GLY A 180 -11.36 5.65 5.51
C GLY A 180 -12.16 5.12 6.70
N GLY A 181 -11.46 4.48 7.64
CA GLY A 181 -12.07 3.65 8.68
C GLY A 181 -11.55 2.21 8.59
N THR A 182 -11.42 1.55 9.74
CA THR A 182 -10.95 0.14 9.81
C THR A 182 -11.97 -0.85 9.27
N GLU A 183 -13.24 -0.46 9.24
CA GLU A 183 -14.37 -1.23 8.71
C GLU A 183 -14.33 -1.43 7.19
N PHE A 184 -13.51 -0.66 6.49
CA PHE A 184 -13.37 -0.67 5.03
C PHE A 184 -12.01 -1.21 4.58
N ASN A 185 -11.31 -1.93 5.46
CA ASN A 185 -10.07 -2.64 5.10
C ASN A 185 -10.39 -3.82 4.17
N VAL A 186 -9.59 -3.99 3.13
CA VAL A 186 -9.63 -5.18 2.26
C VAL A 186 -8.44 -6.06 2.60
N HIS A 187 -8.68 -7.34 2.90
CA HIS A 187 -7.64 -8.29 3.26
C HIS A 187 -7.40 -9.28 2.12
N PHE A 188 -6.14 -9.46 1.75
CA PHE A 188 -5.74 -10.39 0.70
C PHE A 188 -4.83 -11.47 1.26
N GLU A 189 -5.10 -12.70 0.84
CA GLU A 189 -4.30 -13.88 1.14
C GLU A 189 -3.96 -14.58 -0.18
N ARG A 190 -2.68 -14.92 -0.38
CA ARG A 190 -2.22 -15.57 -1.62
C ARG A 190 -1.11 -16.58 -1.37
N PRO A 191 -1.38 -17.88 -1.57
CA PRO A 191 -0.35 -18.91 -1.54
C PRO A 191 0.68 -18.73 -2.66
N MET A 192 1.97 -18.76 -2.32
CA MET A 192 3.07 -18.65 -3.28
C MET A 192 4.35 -19.35 -2.82
N SER A 193 5.17 -19.75 -3.78
CA SER A 193 6.56 -20.16 -3.58
C SER A 193 7.50 -19.25 -4.35
N PHE A 194 8.52 -18.71 -3.69
CA PHE A 194 9.49 -17.79 -4.29
C PHE A 194 10.83 -17.86 -3.58
N SER A 195 11.81 -17.11 -4.07
CA SER A 195 13.10 -16.92 -3.40
C SER A 195 13.47 -15.45 -3.36
N VAL A 196 13.85 -15.00 -2.18
CA VAL A 196 14.34 -13.64 -1.93
C VAL A 196 15.85 -13.64 -2.08
N THR A 197 16.34 -12.80 -2.99
CA THR A 197 17.79 -12.60 -3.19
C THR A 197 18.12 -11.12 -3.10
N ALA A 198 19.39 -10.79 -2.87
CA ALA A 198 19.81 -9.39 -2.66
C ALA A 198 19.47 -8.44 -3.83
N ASN A 199 19.27 -8.98 -5.05
CA ASN A 199 19.10 -8.19 -6.27
C ASN A 199 17.73 -8.33 -6.92
N ASN A 200 16.83 -9.15 -6.37
CA ASN A 200 15.53 -9.41 -7.00
C ASN A 200 14.40 -9.25 -5.96
N PRO A 201 13.65 -8.14 -5.99
CA PRO A 201 12.47 -8.00 -5.15
C PRO A 201 11.40 -9.00 -5.57
N VAL A 202 10.54 -9.36 -4.62
CA VAL A 202 9.38 -10.22 -4.85
C VAL A 202 8.22 -9.31 -5.24
N SER A 203 7.71 -9.49 -6.44
CA SER A 203 6.59 -8.70 -6.95
C SER A 203 5.26 -9.41 -6.68
N ILE A 204 4.30 -8.65 -6.19
CA ILE A 204 2.91 -9.04 -5.94
C ILE A 204 2.03 -8.20 -6.87
N PHE A 205 1.15 -8.84 -7.65
CA PHE A 205 0.38 -8.18 -8.69
C PHE A 205 -1.10 -8.10 -8.31
N PHE A 206 -1.62 -6.88 -8.27
CA PHE A 206 -3.03 -6.60 -8.09
C PHE A 206 -3.62 -6.10 -9.40
N ASN A 207 -4.84 -6.53 -9.71
CA ASN A 207 -5.64 -6.00 -10.81
C ASN A 207 -6.85 -5.26 -10.25
N LEU A 208 -7.06 -4.02 -10.70
CA LEU A 208 -8.20 -3.20 -10.32
C LEU A 208 -9.09 -2.91 -11.55
N GLN A 209 -10.34 -3.37 -11.52
CA GLN A 209 -11.37 -2.99 -12.48
C GLN A 209 -11.99 -1.65 -12.06
N VAL A 210 -11.44 -0.55 -12.58
CA VAL A 210 -11.77 0.81 -12.16
C VAL A 210 -13.24 1.17 -12.44
N ASP A 211 -13.83 0.67 -13.52
CA ASP A 211 -15.24 0.90 -13.86
C ASP A 211 -16.20 0.37 -12.79
N MET A 212 -15.83 -0.71 -12.10
CA MET A 212 -16.66 -1.31 -11.06
C MET A 212 -16.84 -0.38 -9.85
N LEU A 213 -15.90 0.52 -9.60
CA LEU A 213 -15.97 1.49 -8.49
C LEU A 213 -17.16 2.46 -8.64
N PHE A 214 -17.64 2.67 -9.87
CA PHE A 214 -18.72 3.62 -10.21
C PHE A 214 -20.09 2.94 -10.42
N GLN A 215 -20.21 1.67 -10.08
CA GLN A 215 -21.46 0.90 -10.19
C GLN A 215 -22.46 1.26 -9.08
N GLY A 216 -23.70 0.81 -9.22
CA GLY A 216 -24.73 0.93 -8.16
C GLY A 216 -25.21 2.36 -7.88
N GLY A 217 -24.94 3.31 -8.77
CA GLY A 217 -25.35 4.72 -8.63
C GLY A 217 -24.26 5.66 -8.11
N LEU A 218 -23.05 5.15 -7.82
CA LEU A 218 -21.88 5.92 -7.38
C LEU A 218 -21.18 6.65 -8.53
N THR A 219 -21.95 7.23 -9.44
CA THR A 219 -21.41 7.99 -10.55
C THR A 219 -21.26 9.47 -10.14
N PRO A 220 -20.16 10.15 -10.47
CA PRO A 220 -19.94 11.54 -10.09
C PRO A 220 -21.04 12.55 -10.45
N PRO A 221 -21.77 12.40 -11.58
CA PRO A 221 -22.96 13.22 -11.86
C PRO A 221 -24.04 13.18 -10.77
N ASN A 222 -24.14 12.08 -10.02
CA ASN A 222 -25.15 11.87 -8.98
C ASN A 222 -24.56 12.11 -7.59
N ILE A 223 -23.40 11.55 -7.32
CA ILE A 223 -22.70 11.62 -6.02
C ILE A 223 -21.27 12.09 -6.32
N PRO A 224 -20.97 13.40 -6.27
CA PRO A 224 -19.64 13.91 -6.62
C PRO A 224 -18.63 13.83 -5.47
N LEU A 225 -19.09 13.56 -4.25
CA LEU A 225 -18.25 13.54 -3.05
C LEU A 225 -18.65 12.36 -2.16
N ILE A 226 -17.65 11.60 -1.72
CA ILE A 226 -17.77 10.59 -0.68
C ILE A 226 -16.63 10.82 0.31
N VAL A 227 -16.93 10.98 1.60
CA VAL A 227 -15.91 11.24 2.64
C VAL A 227 -15.85 10.18 3.73
N SER A 228 -16.75 9.20 3.73
CA SER A 228 -16.90 8.19 4.78
C SER A 228 -17.13 8.82 6.15
N ASP A 229 -18.14 9.68 6.27
CA ASP A 229 -18.59 10.27 7.53
C ASP A 229 -19.64 9.35 8.19
N PRO A 230 -19.32 8.69 9.32
CA PRO A 230 -20.27 7.81 10.01
C PRO A 230 -21.49 8.54 10.61
N ASN A 231 -21.48 9.88 10.67
CA ASN A 231 -22.60 10.67 11.16
C ASN A 231 -23.56 11.13 10.03
N ASP A 232 -23.17 10.94 8.77
CA ASP A 232 -24.02 11.18 7.60
C ASP A 232 -24.42 9.84 6.98
N ASN A 233 -25.68 9.47 7.15
CA ASN A 233 -26.18 8.17 6.69
C ASN A 233 -26.07 8.00 5.16
N ASP A 234 -26.24 9.07 4.39
CA ASP A 234 -26.22 8.99 2.93
C ASP A 234 -24.77 8.84 2.44
N ASP A 235 -23.85 9.62 3.00
CA ASP A 235 -22.41 9.51 2.71
C ASP A 235 -21.85 8.13 3.14
N TYR A 236 -22.19 7.66 4.35
CA TYR A 236 -21.74 6.37 4.85
C TYR A 236 -22.31 5.19 4.05
N THR A 237 -23.56 5.32 3.56
CA THR A 237 -24.14 4.34 2.63
C THR A 237 -23.39 4.32 1.30
N ALA A 238 -23.05 5.49 0.76
CA ALA A 238 -22.25 5.59 -0.46
C ALA A 238 -20.83 5.02 -0.27
N ALA A 239 -20.19 5.29 0.87
CA ALA A 239 -18.90 4.71 1.25
C ALA A 239 -18.95 3.19 1.36
N THR A 240 -19.98 2.65 2.01
CA THR A 240 -20.20 1.20 2.12
C THR A 240 -20.35 0.54 0.76
N LEU A 241 -21.11 1.17 -0.15
CA LEU A 241 -21.26 0.67 -1.51
C LEU A 241 -19.95 0.76 -2.30
N LEU A 242 -19.17 1.84 -2.12
CA LEU A 242 -17.87 2.00 -2.76
C LEU A 242 -16.87 0.94 -2.27
N PHE A 243 -16.87 0.63 -0.97
CA PHE A 243 -16.08 -0.46 -0.40
C PHE A 243 -16.47 -1.82 -0.98
N ASN A 244 -17.77 -2.12 -1.04
CA ASN A 244 -18.26 -3.37 -1.65
C ASN A 244 -17.88 -3.48 -3.13
N ASN A 245 -17.87 -2.36 -3.85
CA ASN A 245 -17.40 -2.32 -5.23
C ASN A 245 -15.88 -2.54 -5.32
N LEU A 246 -15.09 -1.93 -4.42
CA LEU A 246 -13.64 -2.11 -4.35
C LEU A 246 -13.25 -3.58 -4.11
N ASP A 247 -13.89 -4.22 -3.13
CA ASP A 247 -13.65 -5.63 -2.78
C ASP A 247 -13.90 -6.58 -3.96
N GLN A 248 -14.91 -6.26 -4.80
CA GLN A 248 -15.18 -7.01 -6.03
C GLN A 248 -14.27 -6.63 -7.21
N ALA A 249 -13.85 -5.37 -7.28
CA ALA A 249 -13.07 -4.82 -8.37
C ALA A 249 -11.60 -5.22 -8.31
N LEU A 250 -11.10 -5.53 -7.11
CA LEU A 250 -9.70 -5.75 -6.85
C LEU A 250 -9.43 -7.25 -6.69
N SER A 251 -8.47 -7.76 -7.46
CA SER A 251 -8.01 -9.14 -7.36
C SER A 251 -6.50 -9.21 -7.20
N LEU A 252 -6.04 -10.21 -6.46
CA LEU A 252 -4.63 -10.55 -6.31
C LEU A 252 -4.29 -11.72 -7.23
N ASP A 253 -3.37 -11.51 -8.17
CA ASP A 253 -2.99 -12.43 -9.26
C ASP A 253 -1.79 -13.32 -8.98
#